data_AF-A0A5R8L4T8-F1
#
_entry.id   AF-A0A5R8L4T8-F1
#
_cell.length_a   1.000
_cell.length_b   1.000
_cell.length_c   1.000
_cell.angle_alpha   90.00
_cell.angle_beta   90.00
_cell.angle_gamma   90.00
#
_symmetry.space_group_name_H-M   'P 1'
#
loop_
_entity.id
_entity.type
_entity.pdbx_description
1 polymer ?
#
loop_
_entity_poly.entity_id
_entity_poly.type
_entity_poly.pdbx_seq_one_letter_code
_entity_poly.pdbx_strand_id
1 'polypeptide(L)'
;MTGGAVDARDARMVVEWITGRHESFRQAVFCAPDAPTAPAAAALGRDDVLFVPADAPVDTVAHVVRYSGAFDEVGDTLHVAGHTVELQHYAAAAYVELIGPTAVRFLDADGWSAFLDDAELARDAGVFTAPLIDGRLRLADAAVLDAPFAEAAPVSLHVHGDGRVTAGAQGGVVGPVGTALTTPVPRWTAVAGITVPERVADDLATRPWLGRYRHAAEVVAALGLEPGAASIDGFGWSVLDTAGRTQPHPDDPFLVTTPAGLLLVDVRTRRRQRVPAATATVVAAVQTSPDVARAAERVAHDLGVSLGSARRLCAEATDLLGVRTGVPLPGAVVGGGA
;
A
#
# COMPACT_ATOMS: atom_id res chain seq x y z
N MET A 1 -33.02 -23.85 0.26
CA MET A 1 -31.84 -23.01 -0.02
C MET A 1 -31.87 -21.83 0.94
N THR A 2 -31.37 -22.05 2.16
CA THR A 2 -31.21 -21.00 3.16
C THR A 2 -29.95 -20.22 2.81
N GLY A 3 -30.10 -18.99 2.32
CA GLY A 3 -28.99 -18.07 2.11
C GLY A 3 -28.24 -17.89 3.42
N GLY A 4 -27.08 -18.52 3.54
CA GLY A 4 -26.19 -18.36 4.67
C GLY A 4 -25.76 -16.91 4.77
N ALA A 5 -25.67 -16.39 5.99
CA ALA A 5 -25.09 -15.08 6.23
C ALA A 5 -23.72 -15.03 5.55
N VAL A 6 -23.53 -14.05 4.66
CA VAL A 6 -22.24 -13.72 4.04
C VAL A 6 -21.19 -13.65 5.15
N ASP A 7 -20.17 -14.51 5.07
CA ASP A 7 -19.10 -14.48 6.06
C ASP A 7 -18.17 -13.29 5.77
N ALA A 8 -18.50 -12.17 6.41
CA ALA A 8 -17.75 -10.92 6.27
C ALA A 8 -16.30 -11.04 6.78
N ARG A 9 -15.95 -12.12 7.51
CA ARG A 9 -14.57 -12.42 7.91
C ARG A 9 -13.80 -12.99 6.72
N ASP A 10 -14.33 -13.99 6.05
CA ASP A 10 -13.69 -14.64 4.91
C ASP A 10 -13.48 -13.66 3.75
N ALA A 11 -14.49 -12.85 3.43
CA ALA A 11 -14.38 -11.82 2.40
C ALA A 11 -13.25 -10.82 2.69
N ARG A 12 -13.08 -10.45 3.96
CA ARG A 12 -11.98 -9.56 4.40
C ARG A 12 -10.63 -10.24 4.30
N MET A 13 -10.52 -11.51 4.72
CA MET A 13 -9.28 -12.28 4.61
C MET A 13 -8.80 -12.37 3.16
N VAL A 14 -9.71 -12.48 2.19
CA VAL A 14 -9.36 -12.46 0.76
C VAL A 14 -8.78 -11.11 0.35
N VAL A 15 -9.42 -10.00 0.74
CA VAL A 15 -8.89 -8.65 0.44
C VAL A 15 -7.52 -8.42 1.10
N GLU A 16 -7.37 -8.88 2.33
CA GLU A 16 -6.10 -8.85 3.07
C GLU A 16 -5.01 -9.65 2.34
N TRP A 17 -5.29 -10.89 1.93
CA TRP A 17 -4.36 -11.70 1.15
C TRP A 17 -3.99 -11.04 -0.19
N ILE A 18 -4.99 -10.56 -0.96
CA ILE A 18 -4.77 -9.88 -2.25
C ILE A 18 -3.84 -8.69 -2.08
N THR A 19 -4.13 -7.80 -1.11
CA THR A 19 -3.38 -6.54 -0.93
C THR A 19 -2.06 -6.70 -0.16
N GLY A 20 -1.79 -7.89 0.41
CA GLY A 20 -0.66 -8.13 1.30
C GLY A 20 -0.79 -7.50 2.69
N ARG A 21 -1.95 -6.91 3.02
CA ARG A 21 -2.25 -6.39 4.36
C ARG A 21 -2.74 -7.54 5.25
N HIS A 22 -2.26 -7.63 6.48
CA HIS A 22 -2.57 -8.76 7.37
C HIS A 22 -2.98 -8.23 8.75
N GLU A 23 -4.28 -8.25 9.03
CA GLU A 23 -4.85 -7.90 10.34
C GLU A 23 -5.61 -9.07 10.96
N SER A 24 -6.15 -9.96 10.11
CA SER A 24 -7.06 -11.03 10.50
C SER A 24 -6.38 -12.40 10.63
N PHE A 25 -5.13 -12.54 10.19
CA PHE A 25 -4.36 -13.79 10.21
C PHE A 25 -2.87 -13.54 10.40
N ARG A 26 -2.15 -14.57 10.87
CA ARG A 26 -0.69 -14.53 10.99
C ARG A 26 -0.01 -14.81 9.65
N GLN A 27 -0.41 -15.87 8.95
CA GLN A 27 0.03 -16.20 7.59
C GLN A 27 -1.14 -16.70 6.75
N ALA A 28 -1.00 -16.56 5.44
CA ALA A 28 -1.99 -17.01 4.47
C ALA A 28 -1.33 -17.74 3.29
N VAL A 29 -1.92 -18.86 2.88
CA VAL A 29 -1.54 -19.56 1.65
C VAL A 29 -2.77 -19.70 0.76
N PHE A 30 -2.67 -19.20 -0.46
CA PHE A 30 -3.66 -19.44 -1.51
C PHE A 30 -3.19 -20.58 -2.40
N CYS A 31 -4.01 -21.61 -2.55
CA CYS A 31 -3.74 -22.71 -3.47
C CYS A 31 -4.68 -22.58 -4.68
N ALA A 32 -4.12 -22.30 -5.86
CA ALA A 32 -4.84 -22.22 -7.12
C ALA A 32 -5.60 -23.52 -7.46
N PRO A 33 -6.53 -23.50 -8.45
CA PRO A 33 -7.04 -24.74 -9.03
C PRO A 33 -5.88 -25.68 -9.41
N ASP A 34 -6.06 -26.98 -9.14
CA ASP A 34 -5.08 -28.04 -9.36
C ASP A 34 -3.78 -27.97 -8.51
N ALA A 35 -3.63 -26.97 -7.66
CA ALA A 35 -2.46 -26.85 -6.80
C ALA A 35 -2.39 -27.95 -5.72
N PRO A 36 -1.20 -28.45 -5.36
CA PRO A 36 -1.04 -29.42 -4.27
C PRO A 36 -1.30 -28.74 -2.92
N THR A 37 -2.45 -29.02 -2.31
CA THR A 37 -2.89 -28.40 -1.04
C THR A 37 -2.22 -29.01 0.20
N ALA A 38 -1.85 -30.29 0.16
CA ALA A 38 -1.34 -31.02 1.32
C ALA A 38 -0.07 -30.39 1.96
N PRO A 39 0.94 -29.93 1.20
CA PRO A 39 2.09 -29.23 1.77
C PRO A 39 1.71 -27.94 2.51
N ALA A 40 0.75 -27.18 1.98
CA ALA A 40 0.25 -25.97 2.64
C ALA A 40 -0.55 -26.29 3.90
N ALA A 41 -1.46 -27.25 3.81
CA ALA A 41 -2.28 -27.72 4.93
C ALA A 41 -1.45 -28.20 6.13
N ALA A 42 -0.31 -28.85 5.87
CA ALA A 42 0.61 -29.35 6.89
C ALA A 42 1.52 -28.26 7.49
N ALA A 43 1.81 -27.19 6.74
CA ALA A 43 2.70 -26.11 7.19
C ALA A 43 2.00 -25.05 8.05
N LEU A 44 0.68 -24.90 7.90
CA LEU A 44 -0.10 -23.85 8.56
C LEU A 44 -0.58 -24.23 9.97
N GLY A 45 -0.55 -23.26 10.87
CA GLY A 45 -1.06 -23.35 12.24
C GLY A 45 -2.49 -22.81 12.41
N ARG A 46 -2.97 -22.79 13.66
CA ARG A 46 -4.35 -22.40 14.01
C ARG A 46 -4.70 -20.94 13.73
N ASP A 47 -3.72 -20.06 13.73
CA ASP A 47 -3.89 -18.62 13.51
C ASP A 47 -3.63 -18.22 12.04
N ASP A 48 -3.42 -19.21 11.17
CA ASP A 48 -3.15 -19.04 9.75
C ASP A 48 -4.39 -19.37 8.91
N VAL A 49 -4.37 -18.94 7.65
CA VAL A 49 -5.47 -19.10 6.69
C VAL A 49 -5.00 -19.89 5.47
N LEU A 50 -5.85 -20.81 5.03
CA LEU A 50 -5.66 -21.57 3.80
C LEU A 50 -6.84 -21.32 2.86
N PHE A 51 -6.58 -20.71 1.70
CA PHE A 51 -7.56 -20.57 0.62
C PHE A 51 -7.46 -21.76 -0.33
N VAL A 52 -8.56 -22.48 -0.53
CA VAL A 52 -8.62 -23.67 -1.40
C VAL A 52 -9.89 -23.72 -2.23
N PRO A 53 -9.86 -24.37 -3.41
CA PRO A 53 -11.06 -24.63 -4.18
C PRO A 53 -12.14 -25.35 -3.37
N ALA A 54 -13.41 -25.04 -3.65
CA ALA A 54 -14.56 -25.51 -2.87
C ALA A 54 -14.63 -27.04 -2.75
N ASP A 55 -14.20 -27.76 -3.80
CA ASP A 55 -14.25 -29.21 -3.88
C ASP A 55 -12.95 -29.90 -3.40
N ALA A 56 -11.93 -29.13 -3.02
CA ALA A 56 -10.65 -29.69 -2.58
C ALA A 56 -10.78 -30.32 -1.18
N PRO A 57 -10.46 -31.63 -1.02
CA PRO A 57 -10.35 -32.22 0.30
C PRO A 57 -9.12 -31.65 1.00
N VAL A 58 -9.31 -31.19 2.24
CA VAL A 58 -8.21 -30.64 3.05
C VAL A 58 -8.40 -31.02 4.50
N ASP A 59 -7.33 -31.48 5.13
CA ASP A 59 -7.24 -31.74 6.56
C ASP A 59 -6.15 -30.82 7.14
N THR A 60 -6.57 -29.84 7.93
CA THR A 60 -5.66 -28.85 8.52
C THR A 60 -6.27 -28.27 9.79
N VAL A 61 -5.39 -27.74 10.65
CA VAL A 61 -5.78 -26.98 11.84
C VAL A 61 -5.99 -25.48 11.55
N ALA A 62 -5.60 -25.01 10.36
CA ALA A 62 -5.76 -23.63 9.91
C ALA A 62 -7.22 -23.29 9.59
N HIS A 63 -7.54 -21.99 9.53
CA HIS A 63 -8.84 -21.53 9.06
C HIS A 63 -8.92 -21.73 7.54
N VAL A 64 -9.92 -22.49 7.07
CA VAL A 64 -10.07 -22.80 5.65
C VAL A 64 -11.11 -21.88 5.02
N VAL A 65 -10.68 -21.09 4.05
CA VAL A 65 -11.57 -20.27 3.21
C VAL A 65 -11.76 -20.97 1.87
N ARG A 66 -12.98 -21.39 1.59
CA ARG A 66 -13.33 -22.07 0.33
C ARG A 66 -13.77 -21.08 -0.73
N TYR A 67 -13.29 -21.28 -1.95
CA TYR A 67 -13.64 -20.43 -3.10
C TYR A 67 -13.98 -21.25 -4.35
N SER A 68 -14.61 -20.62 -5.34
CA SER A 68 -14.74 -21.18 -6.69
C SER A 68 -14.23 -20.18 -7.74
N GLY A 69 -13.85 -20.68 -8.92
CA GLY A 69 -13.24 -19.88 -9.97
C GLY A 69 -11.70 -19.95 -9.94
N ALA A 70 -11.06 -18.90 -10.45
CA ALA A 70 -9.60 -18.82 -10.61
C ALA A 70 -9.09 -17.41 -10.27
N PHE A 71 -7.76 -17.24 -10.19
CA PHE A 71 -7.14 -15.96 -9.84
C PHE A 71 -5.69 -15.84 -10.35
N ASP A 72 -5.39 -16.45 -11.49
CA ASP A 72 -4.05 -16.50 -12.08
C ASP A 72 -3.94 -15.68 -13.37
N GLU A 73 -4.99 -15.62 -14.18
CA GLU A 73 -5.02 -14.98 -15.50
C GLU A 73 -5.93 -13.74 -15.54
N VAL A 74 -5.68 -12.82 -16.49
CA VAL A 74 -6.55 -11.65 -16.69
C VAL A 74 -7.97 -12.10 -17.03
N GLY A 75 -8.96 -11.52 -16.38
CA GLY A 75 -10.37 -11.86 -16.53
C GLY A 75 -10.81 -13.03 -15.65
N ASP A 76 -9.88 -13.65 -14.92
CA ASP A 76 -10.24 -14.61 -13.89
C ASP A 76 -11.15 -13.97 -12.85
N THR A 77 -12.05 -14.80 -12.34
CA THR A 77 -13.03 -14.39 -11.35
C THR A 77 -12.98 -15.34 -10.16
N LEU A 78 -12.78 -14.76 -8.98
CA LEU A 78 -12.77 -15.46 -7.71
C LEU A 78 -14.09 -15.24 -6.98
N HIS A 79 -14.78 -16.32 -6.62
CA HIS A 79 -16.01 -16.28 -5.82
C HIS A 79 -15.77 -16.84 -4.42
N VAL A 80 -16.04 -16.03 -3.40
CA VAL A 80 -15.76 -16.35 -2.00
C VAL A 80 -16.75 -15.66 -1.08
N ALA A 81 -17.32 -16.41 -0.13
CA ALA A 81 -18.29 -15.89 0.84
C ALA A 81 -19.48 -15.10 0.22
N GLY A 82 -19.89 -15.43 -1.01
CA GLY A 82 -20.95 -14.70 -1.73
C GLY A 82 -20.50 -13.39 -2.40
N HIS A 83 -19.20 -13.09 -2.38
CA HIS A 83 -18.58 -12.00 -3.11
C HIS A 83 -17.86 -12.51 -4.35
N THR A 84 -17.75 -11.63 -5.34
CA THR A 84 -17.03 -11.85 -6.58
C THR A 84 -15.91 -10.82 -6.69
N VAL A 85 -14.69 -11.27 -6.97
CA VAL A 85 -13.53 -10.43 -7.24
C VAL A 85 -12.99 -10.79 -8.61
N GLU A 86 -12.95 -9.80 -9.50
CA GLU A 86 -12.37 -9.94 -10.84
C GLU A 86 -10.87 -9.60 -10.81
N LEU A 87 -10.05 -10.33 -11.56
CA LEU A 87 -8.64 -10.03 -11.74
C LEU A 87 -8.40 -9.25 -13.04
N GLN A 88 -7.75 -8.09 -12.92
CA GLN A 88 -7.41 -7.23 -14.06
C GLN A 88 -5.93 -6.85 -14.10
N HIS A 89 -5.44 -6.58 -15.31
CA HIS A 89 -4.10 -6.03 -15.50
C HIS A 89 -4.08 -4.52 -15.24
N TYR A 90 -3.07 -4.01 -14.52
CA TYR A 90 -3.00 -2.58 -14.17
C TYR A 90 -3.14 -1.66 -15.39
N ALA A 91 -2.38 -1.91 -16.45
CA ALA A 91 -2.43 -1.09 -17.67
C ALA A 91 -3.79 -1.16 -18.37
N ALA A 92 -4.53 -2.27 -18.24
CA ALA A 92 -5.85 -2.44 -18.84
C ALA A 92 -6.96 -1.77 -18.02
N ALA A 93 -6.78 -1.64 -16.69
CA ALA A 93 -7.80 -1.13 -15.78
C ALA A 93 -8.27 0.30 -16.10
N ALA A 94 -7.43 1.10 -16.77
CA ALA A 94 -7.79 2.45 -17.20
C ALA A 94 -8.80 2.50 -18.37
N TYR A 95 -8.98 1.38 -19.08
CA TYR A 95 -9.76 1.31 -20.32
C TYR A 95 -11.07 0.52 -20.19
N VAL A 96 -11.35 -0.02 -19.01
CA VAL A 96 -12.53 -0.87 -18.76
C VAL A 96 -13.41 -0.26 -17.68
N GLU A 97 -14.72 -0.44 -17.84
CA GLU A 97 -15.67 -0.09 -16.78
C GLU A 97 -15.66 -1.16 -15.70
N LEU A 98 -15.24 -0.80 -14.49
CA LEU A 98 -15.23 -1.72 -13.34
C LEU A 98 -16.66 -1.88 -12.80
N ILE A 99 -17.28 -3.04 -12.98
CA ILE A 99 -18.66 -3.29 -12.51
C ILE A 99 -18.70 -3.66 -11.01
N GLY A 100 -17.67 -4.33 -10.51
CA GLY A 100 -17.63 -4.86 -9.13
C GLY A 100 -16.26 -4.72 -8.49
N PRO A 101 -16.04 -5.35 -7.32
CA PRO A 101 -14.72 -5.44 -6.70
C PRO A 101 -13.71 -6.06 -7.67
N THR A 102 -12.59 -5.37 -7.87
CA THR A 102 -11.55 -5.78 -8.82
C THR A 102 -10.20 -5.78 -8.13
N ALA A 103 -9.48 -6.88 -8.22
CA ALA A 103 -8.07 -6.93 -7.90
C ALA A 103 -7.25 -6.59 -9.14
N VAL A 104 -6.22 -5.78 -8.96
CA VAL A 104 -5.31 -5.41 -10.03
C VAL A 104 -3.91 -5.93 -9.73
N ARG A 105 -3.30 -6.60 -10.70
CA ARG A 105 -1.92 -7.08 -10.66
C ARG A 105 -1.09 -6.41 -11.75
N PHE A 106 0.21 -6.35 -11.52
CA PHE A 106 1.19 -6.14 -12.58
C PHE A 106 1.54 -7.53 -13.14
N LEU A 107 1.18 -7.79 -14.39
CA LEU A 107 1.40 -9.12 -15.00
C LEU A 107 2.61 -9.14 -15.92
N ASP A 108 3.13 -7.96 -16.26
CA ASP A 108 4.31 -7.76 -17.07
C ASP A 108 5.01 -6.43 -16.72
N ALA A 109 6.13 -6.18 -17.40
CA ALA A 109 6.91 -4.95 -17.24
C ALA A 109 6.16 -3.67 -17.68
N ASP A 110 5.17 -3.79 -18.57
CA ASP A 110 4.40 -2.65 -19.07
C ASP A 110 3.40 -2.20 -18.01
N GLY A 111 2.73 -3.14 -17.33
CA GLY A 111 1.88 -2.86 -16.17
C GLY A 111 2.64 -2.21 -15.02
N TRP A 112 3.85 -2.68 -14.74
CA TRP A 112 4.74 -2.04 -13.75
C TRP A 112 5.14 -0.63 -14.16
N SER A 113 5.55 -0.43 -15.42
CA SER A 113 5.97 0.89 -15.91
C SER A 113 4.82 1.89 -15.90
N ALA A 114 3.62 1.47 -16.33
CA ALA A 114 2.42 2.31 -16.28
C ALA A 114 2.09 2.79 -14.85
N PHE A 115 2.27 1.93 -13.85
CA PHE A 115 2.10 2.32 -12.45
C PHE A 115 3.13 3.36 -11.99
N LEU A 116 4.39 3.21 -12.40
CA LEU A 116 5.44 4.17 -12.08
C LEU A 116 5.21 5.51 -12.79
N ASP A 117 4.80 5.50 -14.05
CA ASP A 117 4.45 6.69 -14.83
C ASP A 117 3.30 7.46 -14.18
N ASP A 118 2.25 6.74 -13.73
CA ASP A 118 1.14 7.34 -12.99
C ASP A 118 1.59 7.94 -11.66
N ALA A 119 2.49 7.25 -10.95
CA ALA A 119 3.04 7.74 -9.69
C ALA A 119 3.87 9.03 -9.89
N GLU A 120 4.69 9.08 -10.94
CA GLU A 120 5.49 10.24 -11.30
C GLU A 120 4.60 11.41 -11.73
N LEU A 121 3.57 11.14 -12.53
CA LEU A 121 2.58 12.14 -12.94
C LEU A 121 1.84 12.73 -11.71
N ALA A 122 1.45 11.89 -10.75
CA ALA A 122 0.84 12.37 -9.51
C ALA A 122 1.82 13.21 -8.69
N ARG A 123 3.08 12.78 -8.59
CA ARG A 123 4.10 13.52 -7.85
C ARG A 123 4.39 14.89 -8.46
N ASP A 124 4.53 14.96 -9.77
CA ASP A 124 4.98 16.15 -10.48
C ASP A 124 3.83 17.12 -10.77
N ALA A 125 2.65 16.61 -11.10
CA ALA A 125 1.51 17.41 -11.54
C ALA A 125 0.29 17.31 -10.62
N GLY A 126 0.30 16.46 -9.60
CA GLY A 126 -0.85 16.27 -8.70
C GLY A 126 -2.02 15.54 -9.37
N VAL A 127 -1.79 14.86 -10.49
CA VAL A 127 -2.81 14.14 -11.25
C VAL A 127 -2.81 12.66 -10.86
N PHE A 128 -3.89 12.22 -10.20
CA PHE A 128 -4.10 10.82 -9.85
C PHE A 128 -4.97 10.14 -10.91
N THR A 129 -4.52 9.00 -11.42
CA THR A 129 -5.23 8.26 -12.48
C THR A 129 -6.37 7.41 -11.92
N ALA A 130 -7.38 7.16 -12.77
CA ALA A 130 -8.61 6.46 -12.39
C ALA A 130 -8.39 5.09 -11.72
N PRO A 131 -7.46 4.22 -12.16
CA PRO A 131 -7.30 2.90 -11.55
C PRO A 131 -6.99 2.93 -10.04
N LEU A 132 -6.22 3.92 -9.57
CA LEU A 132 -5.82 3.95 -8.16
C LEU A 132 -6.78 4.72 -7.25
N ILE A 133 -7.69 5.51 -7.82
CA ILE A 133 -8.69 6.27 -7.07
C ILE A 133 -10.09 5.63 -7.10
N ASP A 134 -10.28 4.57 -7.89
CA ASP A 134 -11.52 3.79 -7.88
C ASP A 134 -11.61 2.94 -6.60
N GLY A 135 -12.62 3.22 -5.76
CA GLY A 135 -12.84 2.53 -4.50
C GLY A 135 -13.14 1.02 -4.64
N ARG A 136 -13.45 0.53 -5.85
CA ARG A 136 -13.67 -0.89 -6.17
C ARG A 136 -12.36 -1.63 -6.42
N LEU A 137 -11.30 -0.92 -6.79
CA LEU A 137 -10.02 -1.49 -7.18
C LEU A 137 -9.11 -1.73 -5.96
N ARG A 138 -8.46 -2.88 -5.93
CA ARG A 138 -7.45 -3.23 -4.92
C ARG A 138 -6.18 -3.66 -5.62
N LEU A 139 -5.12 -2.89 -5.43
CA LEU A 139 -3.80 -3.25 -5.94
C LEU A 139 -3.26 -4.44 -5.16
N ALA A 140 -2.90 -5.51 -5.87
CA ALA A 140 -2.34 -6.70 -5.28
C ALA A 140 -0.94 -6.42 -4.70
N ASP A 141 -0.62 -7.07 -3.57
CA ASP A 141 0.64 -6.95 -2.82
C ASP A 141 1.04 -5.49 -2.46
N ALA A 142 0.08 -4.56 -2.52
CA ALA A 142 0.24 -3.13 -2.26
C ALA A 142 1.02 -2.78 -0.97
N ALA A 143 0.91 -3.59 0.08
CA ALA A 143 1.63 -3.39 1.35
C ALA A 143 3.17 -3.42 1.19
N VAL A 144 3.68 -3.97 0.08
CA VAL A 144 5.11 -3.97 -0.24
C VAL A 144 5.68 -2.57 -0.41
N LEU A 145 4.86 -1.62 -0.88
CA LEU A 145 5.29 -0.27 -1.23
C LEU A 145 5.62 0.59 0.00
N ASP A 146 5.16 0.19 1.19
CA ASP A 146 5.38 0.96 2.42
C ASP A 146 6.79 0.75 2.99
N ALA A 147 7.37 -0.45 2.79
CA ALA A 147 8.70 -0.81 3.30
C ALA A 147 9.34 -1.93 2.45
N PRO A 148 9.66 -1.69 1.17
CA PRO A 148 10.02 -2.76 0.22
C PRO A 148 11.29 -3.54 0.59
N PHE A 149 12.23 -2.91 1.29
CA PHE A 149 13.51 -3.51 1.68
C PHE A 149 13.54 -4.07 3.10
N ALA A 150 12.43 -3.99 3.85
CA ALA A 150 12.36 -4.64 5.15
C ALA A 150 12.45 -6.16 4.96
N GLU A 151 13.29 -6.83 5.76
CA GLU A 151 13.38 -8.28 5.76
C GLU A 151 12.35 -8.87 6.72
N ALA A 152 11.52 -9.78 6.20
CA ALA A 152 10.54 -10.51 6.98
C ALA A 152 10.20 -11.83 6.29
N ALA A 153 9.72 -12.81 7.05
CA ALA A 153 9.13 -14.00 6.44
C ALA A 153 7.86 -13.58 5.66
N PRO A 154 7.63 -14.13 4.45
CA PRO A 154 6.40 -13.92 3.71
C PRO A 154 5.16 -14.23 4.56
N VAL A 155 4.24 -13.26 4.58
CA VAL A 155 2.95 -13.40 5.27
C VAL A 155 1.89 -14.01 4.35
N SER A 156 2.00 -13.78 3.05
CA SER A 156 1.11 -14.34 2.02
C SER A 156 1.92 -15.14 1.02
N LEU A 157 1.46 -16.34 0.69
CA LEU A 157 2.00 -17.17 -0.39
C LEU A 157 0.90 -17.53 -1.40
N HIS A 158 1.32 -17.80 -2.63
CA HIS A 158 0.49 -18.37 -3.69
C HIS A 158 1.14 -19.66 -4.19
N VAL A 159 0.42 -20.78 -4.05
CA VAL A 159 0.76 -22.08 -4.66
C VAL A 159 -0.02 -22.22 -5.97
N HIS A 160 0.70 -22.19 -7.07
CA HIS A 160 0.17 -22.29 -8.44
C HIS A 160 -0.24 -23.74 -8.76
N GLY A 161 -1.05 -23.93 -9.80
CA GLY A 161 -1.48 -25.27 -10.25
C GLY A 161 -0.33 -26.19 -10.65
N ASP A 162 0.81 -25.64 -11.07
CA ASP A 162 2.04 -26.37 -11.37
C ASP A 162 2.88 -26.72 -10.12
N GLY A 163 2.42 -26.32 -8.92
CA GLY A 163 3.09 -26.52 -7.64
C GLY A 163 4.17 -25.47 -7.32
N ARG A 164 4.41 -24.49 -8.18
CA ARG A 164 5.29 -23.36 -7.90
C ARG A 164 4.72 -22.53 -6.74
N VAL A 165 5.59 -22.03 -5.87
CA VAL A 165 5.20 -21.20 -4.73
C VAL A 165 5.83 -19.83 -4.86
N THR A 166 5.02 -18.78 -4.84
CA THR A 166 5.47 -17.38 -4.91
C THR A 166 5.13 -16.62 -3.64
N ALA A 167 5.93 -15.59 -3.33
CA ALA A 167 5.56 -14.60 -2.31
C ALA A 167 4.41 -13.75 -2.83
N GLY A 168 3.28 -13.71 -2.12
CA GLY A 168 2.12 -12.94 -2.57
C GLY A 168 1.53 -13.42 -3.89
N ALA A 169 0.65 -12.61 -4.47
CA ALA A 169 -0.08 -12.96 -5.68
C ALA A 169 0.80 -12.82 -6.94
N GLN A 170 1.76 -11.89 -6.97
CA GLN A 170 2.57 -11.59 -8.16
C GLN A 170 4.10 -11.68 -7.94
N GLY A 171 4.54 -12.32 -6.86
CA GLY A 171 5.96 -12.32 -6.50
C GLY A 171 6.82 -13.40 -7.16
N GLY A 172 8.09 -13.36 -6.80
CA GLY A 172 9.09 -14.34 -7.21
C GLY A 172 8.90 -15.69 -6.52
N VAL A 173 9.54 -16.73 -7.06
CA VAL A 173 9.51 -18.09 -6.51
C VAL A 173 10.32 -18.15 -5.21
N VAL A 174 9.72 -18.71 -4.15
CA VAL A 174 10.31 -18.74 -2.79
C VAL A 174 10.59 -20.15 -2.26
N GLY A 175 10.46 -21.17 -3.12
CA GLY A 175 10.69 -22.57 -2.75
C GLY A 175 9.52 -23.20 -1.98
N PRO A 176 9.72 -24.34 -1.30
CA PRO A 176 8.64 -25.09 -0.67
C PRO A 176 7.91 -24.29 0.43
N VAL A 177 6.59 -24.45 0.55
CA VAL A 177 5.71 -23.70 1.46
C VAL A 177 6.26 -23.61 2.90
N GLY A 178 6.63 -24.74 3.52
CA GLY A 178 7.10 -24.75 4.91
C GLY A 178 8.38 -23.94 5.14
N THR A 179 9.34 -24.01 4.21
CA THR A 179 10.58 -23.22 4.28
C THR A 179 10.30 -21.76 3.95
N ALA A 180 9.46 -21.49 2.95
CA ALA A 180 9.10 -20.14 2.52
C ALA A 180 8.45 -19.34 3.65
N LEU A 181 7.52 -19.94 4.43
CA LEU A 181 6.84 -19.28 5.55
C LEU A 181 7.75 -18.89 6.73
N THR A 182 9.00 -19.35 6.76
CA THR A 182 9.93 -19.09 7.87
C THR A 182 11.20 -18.37 7.45
N THR A 183 11.49 -18.30 6.15
CA THR A 183 12.71 -17.70 5.63
C THR A 183 12.50 -16.20 5.40
N PRO A 184 13.23 -15.31 6.10
CA PRO A 184 13.15 -13.89 5.83
C PRO A 184 13.62 -13.57 4.42
N VAL A 185 12.84 -12.75 3.72
CA VAL A 185 13.20 -12.17 2.42
C VAL A 185 12.86 -10.68 2.42
N PRO A 186 13.48 -9.87 1.55
CA PRO A 186 13.02 -8.50 1.33
C PRO A 186 11.56 -8.52 0.86
N ARG A 187 10.73 -7.62 1.40
CA ARG A 187 9.30 -7.55 1.06
C ARG A 187 9.04 -7.39 -0.45
N TRP A 188 9.92 -6.70 -1.17
CA TRP A 188 9.82 -6.53 -2.64
C TRP A 188 9.78 -7.86 -3.40
N THR A 189 10.18 -8.98 -2.79
CA THR A 189 10.01 -10.33 -3.36
C THR A 189 8.55 -10.61 -3.76
N ALA A 190 7.57 -10.00 -3.08
CA ALA A 190 6.14 -10.12 -3.40
C ALA A 190 5.73 -9.52 -4.75
N VAL A 191 6.61 -8.73 -5.38
CA VAL A 191 6.43 -8.14 -6.72
C VAL A 191 7.57 -8.54 -7.68
N ALA A 192 8.44 -9.46 -7.27
CA ALA A 192 9.58 -9.89 -8.09
C ALA A 192 9.21 -10.80 -9.28
N GLY A 193 7.95 -11.21 -9.40
CA GLY A 193 7.46 -12.06 -10.51
C GLY A 193 7.04 -11.27 -11.75
N ILE A 194 6.99 -9.94 -11.65
CA ILE A 194 6.45 -9.05 -12.71
C ILE A 194 7.43 -8.87 -13.86
N THR A 195 8.71 -8.67 -13.52
CA THR A 195 9.81 -8.43 -14.44
C THR A 195 11.12 -8.88 -13.79
N VAL A 196 12.25 -8.51 -14.37
CA VAL A 196 13.58 -8.81 -13.83
C VAL A 196 13.70 -8.26 -12.39
N PRO A 197 13.99 -9.11 -11.37
CA PRO A 197 14.00 -8.73 -9.96
C PRO A 197 14.85 -7.49 -9.62
N GLU A 198 16.02 -7.36 -10.27
CA GLU A 198 16.93 -6.24 -10.09
C GLU A 198 16.29 -4.91 -10.49
N ARG A 199 15.50 -4.90 -11.58
CA ARG A 199 14.77 -3.71 -12.03
C ARG A 199 13.71 -3.29 -11.00
N VAL A 200 12.97 -4.24 -10.44
CA VAL A 200 11.96 -3.97 -9.40
C VAL A 200 12.62 -3.36 -8.16
N ALA A 201 13.74 -3.95 -7.72
CA ALA A 201 14.50 -3.43 -6.58
C ALA A 201 15.03 -2.01 -6.85
N ASP A 202 15.61 -1.75 -8.02
CA ASP A 202 16.13 -0.43 -8.40
C ASP A 202 15.01 0.63 -8.48
N ASP A 203 13.86 0.28 -9.07
CA ASP A 203 12.70 1.17 -9.16
C ASP A 203 12.15 1.55 -7.78
N LEU A 204 12.06 0.58 -6.86
CA LEU A 204 11.62 0.81 -5.48
C LEU A 204 12.65 1.61 -4.67
N ALA A 205 13.95 1.39 -4.90
CA ALA A 205 15.04 2.10 -4.21
C ALA A 205 15.09 3.58 -4.61
N THR A 206 14.86 3.87 -5.88
CA THR A 206 14.86 5.24 -6.43
C THR A 206 13.58 6.00 -6.11
N ARG A 207 12.49 5.30 -5.78
CA ARG A 207 11.17 5.89 -5.49
C ARG A 207 10.63 5.46 -4.12
N PRO A 208 11.31 5.80 -3.01
CA PRO A 208 10.87 5.42 -1.67
C PRO A 208 9.55 6.08 -1.23
N TRP A 209 9.00 7.00 -2.04
CA TRP A 209 7.71 7.64 -1.83
C TRP A 209 6.52 6.85 -2.41
N LEU A 210 6.72 5.72 -3.08
CA LEU A 210 5.62 4.94 -3.69
C LEU A 210 4.55 4.50 -2.67
N GLY A 211 4.95 4.13 -1.45
CA GLY A 211 3.98 3.87 -0.36
C GLY A 211 3.12 5.10 -0.03
N ARG A 212 3.74 6.30 0.00
CA ARG A 212 3.01 7.56 0.21
C ARG A 212 2.09 7.90 -0.96
N TYR A 213 2.51 7.63 -2.20
CA TYR A 213 1.67 7.80 -3.39
C TYR A 213 0.40 6.94 -3.33
N ARG A 214 0.57 5.65 -3.02
CA ARG A 214 -0.56 4.73 -2.83
C ARG A 214 -1.55 5.22 -1.79
N HIS A 215 -1.07 5.67 -0.63
CA HIS A 215 -1.93 6.23 0.40
C HIS A 215 -2.58 7.56 0.01
N ALA A 216 -1.92 8.39 -0.79
CA ALA A 216 -2.52 9.61 -1.33
C ALA A 216 -3.67 9.27 -2.29
N ALA A 217 -3.56 8.23 -3.12
CA ALA A 217 -4.66 7.75 -3.96
C ALA A 217 -5.85 7.25 -3.11
N GLU A 218 -5.59 6.55 -1.99
CA GLU A 218 -6.64 6.19 -1.02
C GLU A 218 -7.33 7.43 -0.42
N VAL A 219 -6.60 8.53 -0.17
CA VAL A 219 -7.18 9.81 0.28
C VAL A 219 -8.10 10.41 -0.79
N VAL A 220 -7.66 10.45 -2.05
CA VAL A 220 -8.46 10.95 -3.18
C VAL A 220 -9.77 10.17 -3.29
N ALA A 221 -9.68 8.84 -3.31
CA ALA A 221 -10.82 7.94 -3.36
C ALA A 221 -11.78 8.16 -2.17
N ALA A 222 -11.24 8.21 -0.94
CA ALA A 222 -12.05 8.28 0.27
C ALA A 222 -12.71 9.65 0.50
N LEU A 223 -12.19 10.70 -0.13
CA LEU A 223 -12.77 12.04 -0.12
C LEU A 223 -13.69 12.29 -1.32
N GLY A 224 -13.68 11.43 -2.36
CA GLY A 224 -14.43 11.64 -3.59
C GLY A 224 -14.00 12.93 -4.29
N LEU A 225 -12.68 13.19 -4.33
CA LEU A 225 -12.17 14.42 -4.93
C LEU A 225 -12.19 14.30 -6.44
N GLU A 226 -12.91 15.22 -7.08
CA GLU A 226 -12.85 15.37 -8.53
C GLU A 226 -11.43 15.80 -8.96
N PRO A 227 -10.95 15.34 -10.13
CA PRO A 227 -9.67 15.76 -10.67
C PRO A 227 -9.52 17.30 -10.69
N GLY A 228 -8.44 17.80 -10.09
CA GLY A 228 -8.14 19.23 -10.00
C GLY A 228 -8.96 20.02 -8.96
N ALA A 229 -9.94 19.42 -8.27
CA ALA A 229 -10.71 20.09 -7.23
C ALA A 229 -9.96 20.24 -5.90
N ALA A 230 -8.88 19.47 -5.71
CA ALA A 230 -8.07 19.47 -4.51
C ALA A 230 -6.60 19.18 -4.83
N SER A 231 -5.73 19.52 -3.88
CA SER A 231 -4.29 19.28 -3.99
C SER A 231 -3.77 18.64 -2.72
N ILE A 232 -2.87 17.68 -2.86
CA ILE A 232 -2.26 16.96 -1.73
C ILE A 232 -0.81 17.42 -1.60
N ASP A 233 -0.40 17.78 -0.38
CA ASP A 233 0.97 18.22 -0.11
C ASP A 233 1.98 17.11 -0.46
N GLY A 234 2.94 17.45 -1.33
CA GLY A 234 3.93 16.53 -1.90
C GLY A 234 3.55 15.91 -3.25
N PHE A 235 2.40 16.29 -3.83
CA PHE A 235 1.90 15.81 -5.13
C PHE A 235 1.41 16.98 -5.99
N GLY A 236 2.29 17.52 -6.85
CA GLY A 236 2.04 18.70 -7.69
C GLY A 236 1.85 20.03 -6.94
N TRP A 237 1.80 19.97 -5.61
CA TRP A 237 1.61 21.12 -4.74
C TRP A 237 2.33 20.91 -3.42
N SER A 238 2.81 21.99 -2.80
CA SER A 238 3.40 21.95 -1.47
C SER A 238 3.02 23.18 -0.66
N VAL A 239 2.74 22.99 0.62
CA VAL A 239 2.44 24.08 1.57
C VAL A 239 3.67 24.95 1.80
N LEU A 240 4.83 24.31 1.90
CA LEU A 240 6.11 24.97 2.06
C LEU A 240 7.02 24.57 0.91
N ASP A 241 7.90 25.49 0.51
CA ASP A 241 8.99 25.13 -0.37
C ASP A 241 9.89 24.11 0.37
N THR A 242 9.98 22.91 -0.19
CA THR A 242 10.80 21.84 0.34
C THR A 242 12.09 21.83 -0.45
N ALA A 243 13.20 22.23 0.17
CA ALA A 243 14.54 22.09 -0.40
C ALA A 243 15.01 20.61 -0.52
N GLY A 244 14.08 19.66 -0.70
CA GLY A 244 14.30 18.36 -1.32
C GLY A 244 15.16 17.33 -0.58
N ARG A 245 15.37 17.45 0.73
CA ARG A 245 16.28 16.53 1.46
C ARG A 245 15.58 15.40 2.21
N THR A 246 14.34 15.63 2.60
CA THR A 246 13.53 14.67 3.34
C THR A 246 12.11 14.70 2.82
N GLN A 247 11.45 13.56 2.88
CA GLN A 247 10.06 13.40 2.51
C GLN A 247 9.24 12.94 3.73
N PRO A 248 7.93 13.19 3.76
CA PRO A 248 7.10 12.66 4.84
C PRO A 248 7.09 11.13 4.86
N HIS A 249 6.82 10.54 6.02
CA HIS A 249 6.65 9.09 6.15
C HIS A 249 5.40 8.61 5.37
N PRO A 250 5.36 7.39 4.82
CA PRO A 250 4.16 6.86 4.16
C PRO A 250 2.90 6.90 5.03
N ASP A 251 3.03 6.55 6.31
CA ASP A 251 1.95 6.57 7.30
C ASP A 251 1.58 7.96 7.87
N ASP A 252 2.34 9.01 7.55
CA ASP A 252 2.06 10.35 8.11
C ASP A 252 0.78 10.93 7.50
N PRO A 253 -0.05 11.65 8.30
CA PRO A 253 -1.24 12.32 7.78
C PRO A 253 -0.96 13.25 6.59
N PHE A 254 -1.94 13.37 5.70
CA PHE A 254 -1.88 14.20 4.49
C PHE A 254 -2.48 15.57 4.74
N LEU A 255 -1.80 16.61 4.26
CA LEU A 255 -2.38 17.92 4.08
C LEU A 255 -3.07 17.98 2.72
N VAL A 256 -4.35 18.33 2.71
CA VAL A 256 -5.18 18.39 1.51
C VAL A 256 -5.84 19.76 1.42
N THR A 257 -5.57 20.49 0.35
CA THR A 257 -6.29 21.72 0.03
C THR A 257 -7.56 21.37 -0.72
N THR A 258 -8.69 21.87 -0.23
CA THR A 258 -10.01 21.73 -0.87
C THR A 258 -10.67 23.10 -1.02
N PRO A 259 -11.77 23.25 -1.77
CA PRO A 259 -12.50 24.51 -1.84
C PRO A 259 -13.06 24.95 -0.48
N ALA A 260 -13.23 24.02 0.46
CA ALA A 260 -13.71 24.27 1.82
C ALA A 260 -12.58 24.56 2.83
N GLY A 261 -11.32 24.64 2.38
CA GLY A 261 -10.14 24.90 3.20
C GLY A 261 -9.19 23.70 3.32
N LEU A 262 -8.21 23.84 4.22
CA LEU A 262 -7.16 22.86 4.45
C LEU A 262 -7.62 21.75 5.40
N LEU A 263 -7.41 20.50 5.00
CA LEU A 263 -7.68 19.31 5.78
C LEU A 263 -6.38 18.61 6.15
N LEU A 264 -6.32 18.06 7.37
CA LEU A 264 -5.40 17.03 7.77
C LEU A 264 -6.14 15.69 7.74
N VAL A 265 -5.64 14.74 6.96
CA VAL A 265 -6.28 13.45 6.70
C VAL A 265 -5.35 12.31 7.09
N ASP A 266 -5.73 11.54 8.08
CA ASP A 266 -5.01 10.33 8.51
C ASP A 266 -5.76 9.10 7.98
N VAL A 267 -5.15 8.39 7.02
CA VAL A 267 -5.73 7.18 6.41
C VAL A 267 -5.84 6.02 7.39
N ARG A 268 -4.94 5.93 8.38
CA ARG A 268 -4.87 4.84 9.35
C ARG A 268 -5.95 4.99 10.41
N THR A 269 -6.09 6.19 10.97
CA THR A 269 -7.13 6.46 11.98
C THR A 269 -8.47 6.88 11.37
N ARG A 270 -8.51 7.09 10.05
CA ARG A 270 -9.65 7.63 9.28
C ARG A 270 -10.09 9.02 9.77
N ARG A 271 -9.24 9.73 10.51
CA ARG A 271 -9.54 11.07 11.02
C ARG A 271 -9.36 12.10 9.91
N ARG A 272 -10.30 13.06 9.87
CA ARG A 272 -10.30 14.19 8.94
C ARG A 272 -10.59 15.44 9.75
N GLN A 273 -9.68 16.40 9.71
CA GLN A 273 -9.78 17.61 10.53
C GLN A 273 -9.49 18.83 9.68
N ARG A 274 -10.33 19.86 9.74
CA ARG A 274 -10.00 21.14 9.14
C ARG A 274 -8.96 21.83 10.02
N VAL A 275 -7.88 22.28 9.40
CA VAL A 275 -6.76 22.93 10.11
C VAL A 275 -6.55 24.36 9.60
N PRO A 276 -6.17 25.31 10.47
CA PRO A 276 -5.73 26.63 10.02
C PRO A 276 -4.45 26.54 9.20
N ALA A 277 -4.21 27.54 8.33
CA ALA A 277 -2.99 27.62 7.52
C ALA A 277 -1.70 27.54 8.35
N ALA A 278 -1.67 28.21 9.52
CA ALA A 278 -0.51 28.15 10.41
C ALA A 278 -0.22 26.72 10.93
N THR A 279 -1.26 25.94 11.23
CA THR A 279 -1.08 24.54 11.63
C THR A 279 -0.59 23.69 10.45
N ALA A 280 -1.10 23.93 9.23
CA ALA A 280 -0.61 23.25 8.03
C ALA A 280 0.88 23.55 7.77
N THR A 281 1.32 24.80 7.95
CA THR A 281 2.75 25.18 7.89
C THR A 281 3.58 24.40 8.91
N VAL A 282 3.12 24.29 10.17
CA VAL A 282 3.83 23.50 11.19
C VAL A 282 3.93 22.02 10.79
N VAL A 283 2.82 21.42 10.35
CA VAL A 283 2.78 20.02 9.90
C VAL A 283 3.74 19.80 8.74
N ALA A 284 3.65 20.62 7.69
CA ALA A 284 4.51 20.52 6.51
C ALA A 284 5.99 20.68 6.89
N ALA A 285 6.32 21.64 7.78
CA ALA A 285 7.68 21.85 8.24
C ALA A 285 8.23 20.64 9.00
N VAL A 286 7.44 20.02 9.87
CA VAL A 286 7.85 18.81 10.61
C VAL A 286 8.06 17.65 9.64
N GLN A 287 7.06 17.34 8.81
CA GLN A 287 7.08 16.21 7.87
C GLN A 287 8.16 16.30 6.79
N THR A 288 8.66 17.50 6.49
CA THR A 288 9.66 17.74 5.45
C THR A 288 10.99 18.25 6.02
N SER A 289 11.24 18.07 7.31
CA SER A 289 12.54 18.36 7.94
C SER A 289 13.15 17.10 8.56
N PRO A 290 14.49 16.97 8.56
CA PRO A 290 15.18 15.80 9.12
C PRO A 290 15.06 15.68 10.65
N ASP A 291 14.86 16.80 11.32
CA ASP A 291 14.70 16.86 12.77
C ASP A 291 13.81 18.05 13.19
N VAL A 292 13.41 18.02 14.46
CA VAL A 292 12.54 19.05 15.06
C VAL A 292 13.21 20.42 15.15
N ALA A 293 14.54 20.48 15.26
CA ALA A 293 15.24 21.76 15.34
C ALA A 293 15.14 22.50 13.99
N ARG A 294 15.39 21.80 12.89
CA ARG A 294 15.23 22.34 11.54
C ARG A 294 13.78 22.68 11.22
N ALA A 295 12.83 21.84 11.65
CA ALA A 295 11.40 22.15 11.52
C ALA A 295 11.05 23.47 12.24
N ALA A 296 11.54 23.65 13.48
CA ALA A 296 11.27 24.84 14.27
C ALA A 296 11.89 26.11 13.66
N GLU A 297 13.08 26.02 13.05
CA GLU A 297 13.66 27.15 12.30
C GLU A 297 12.78 27.59 11.14
N ARG A 298 12.26 26.63 10.36
CA ARG A 298 11.35 26.91 9.24
C ARG A 298 10.04 27.50 9.72
N VAL A 299 9.42 26.92 10.75
CA VAL A 299 8.20 27.46 11.37
C VAL A 299 8.40 28.87 11.91
N ALA A 300 9.53 29.14 12.58
CA ALA A 300 9.85 30.47 13.08
C ALA A 300 9.97 31.49 11.95
N HIS A 301 10.61 31.11 10.85
CA HIS A 301 10.74 31.94 9.66
C HIS A 301 9.37 32.21 8.99
N ASP A 302 8.64 31.15 8.64
CA ASP A 302 7.43 31.24 7.82
C ASP A 302 6.25 31.86 8.57
N LEU A 303 6.16 31.64 9.89
CA LEU A 303 5.09 32.21 10.72
C LEU A 303 5.49 33.50 11.44
N GLY A 304 6.75 33.92 11.35
CA GLY A 304 7.24 35.11 12.05
C GLY A 304 7.18 35.01 13.58
N VAL A 305 7.35 33.81 14.14
CA VAL A 305 7.28 33.54 15.59
C VAL A 305 8.66 33.29 16.18
N SER A 306 8.80 33.44 17.50
CA SER A 306 10.06 33.09 18.17
C SER A 306 10.40 31.60 18.01
N LEU A 307 11.69 31.26 17.93
CA LEU A 307 12.16 29.87 17.86
C LEU A 307 11.65 29.01 19.03
N GLY A 308 11.54 29.60 20.23
CA GLY A 308 10.97 28.91 21.39
C GLY A 308 9.49 28.56 21.22
N SER A 309 8.70 29.44 20.60
CA SER A 309 7.31 29.15 20.24
C SER A 309 7.22 28.11 19.12
N ALA A 310 8.06 28.23 18.08
CA ALA A 310 8.10 27.27 16.98
C ALA A 310 8.43 25.85 17.45
N ARG A 311 9.39 25.69 18.38
CA ARG A 311 9.72 24.40 18.98
C ARG A 311 8.54 23.76 19.70
N ARG A 312 7.77 24.56 20.48
CA ARG A 312 6.56 24.07 21.15
C ARG A 312 5.51 23.62 20.14
N LEU A 313 5.25 24.42 19.11
CA LEU A 313 4.30 24.06 18.05
C LEU A 313 4.70 22.77 17.32
N CYS A 314 5.98 22.58 17.03
CA CYS A 314 6.47 21.34 16.40
C CYS A 314 6.25 20.12 17.31
N ALA A 315 6.56 20.24 18.61
CA ALA A 315 6.32 19.17 19.58
C ALA A 315 4.82 18.84 19.72
N GLU A 316 3.97 19.86 19.83
CA GLU A 316 2.51 19.69 19.88
C GLU A 316 1.97 19.03 18.60
N ALA A 317 2.51 19.36 17.42
CA ALA A 317 2.11 18.70 16.18
C ALA A 317 2.46 17.21 16.20
N THR A 318 3.66 16.83 16.65
CA THR A 318 4.05 15.42 16.78
C THR A 318 3.16 14.68 17.79
N ASP A 319 2.92 15.27 18.96
CA ASP A 319 2.17 14.60 20.03
C ASP A 319 0.67 14.52 19.76
N LEU A 320 0.06 15.59 19.22
CA LEU A 320 -1.40 15.70 19.07
C LEU A 320 -1.89 15.30 17.68
N LEU A 321 -1.08 15.51 16.65
CA LEU A 321 -1.45 15.25 15.25
C LEU A 321 -0.76 14.01 14.68
N GLY A 322 0.18 13.41 15.42
CA GLY A 322 0.83 12.16 15.03
C GLY A 322 1.77 12.30 13.83
N VAL A 323 2.30 13.49 13.57
CA VAL A 323 3.22 13.76 12.45
C VAL A 323 4.67 13.54 12.86
N ARG A 324 5.47 12.97 11.97
CA ARG A 324 6.88 12.65 12.21
C ARG A 324 7.81 13.56 11.41
N THR A 325 9.07 13.61 11.81
CA THR A 325 10.12 14.23 11.00
C THR A 325 10.35 13.42 9.73
N GLY A 326 10.71 14.11 8.64
CA GLY A 326 10.85 13.50 7.33
C GLY A 326 11.95 12.46 7.25
N VAL A 327 11.73 11.45 6.41
CA VAL A 327 12.73 10.43 6.08
C VAL A 327 13.66 10.92 4.97
N PRO A 328 14.97 10.63 5.04
CA PRO A 328 15.93 11.05 4.01
C PRO A 328 15.58 10.50 2.62
N LEU A 329 15.77 11.34 1.60
CA LEU A 329 15.75 10.89 0.21
C LEU A 329 17.10 10.24 -0.16
N PRO A 330 17.11 9.13 -0.90
CA PRO A 330 18.33 8.50 -1.42
C PRO A 330 19.18 9.53 -2.19
N GLY A 331 20.47 9.60 -1.89
CA GLY A 331 21.40 10.55 -2.52
C GLY A 331 21.49 11.92 -1.84
N ALA A 332 20.71 12.20 -0.79
CA ALA A 332 20.92 13.36 0.05
C ALA A 332 22.17 13.14 0.95
N VAL A 333 23.35 13.52 0.45
CA VAL A 333 24.56 13.55 1.27
C VAL A 333 24.30 14.46 2.47
N VAL A 334 24.33 13.90 3.67
CA VAL A 334 24.36 14.66 4.92
C VAL A 334 25.68 15.42 4.90
N GLY A 335 25.64 16.68 4.46
CA GLY A 335 26.76 17.59 4.61
C GLY A 335 27.01 17.80 6.10
N GLY A 336 27.78 16.90 6.70
CA GLY A 336 28.34 17.06 8.02
C GLY A 336 29.29 18.24 7.97
N GLY A 337 28.82 19.39 8.47
CA GLY A 337 29.70 20.51 8.78
C GLY A 337 30.66 20.06 9.87
N ALA A 338 31.96 20.08 9.53
CA ALA A 338 33.04 20.20 10.49
C ALA A 338 33.13 21.66 10.97
#